data_AF-A0A7V7E9G3-F1
#
_entry.id   AF-A0A7V7E9G3-F1
#
_cell.length_a   1.000
_cell.length_b   1.000
_cell.length_c   1.000
_cell.angle_alpha   90.00
_cell.angle_beta   90.00
_cell.angle_gamma   90.00
#
_symmetry.space_group_name_H-M   'P 1'
#
loop_
_entity.id
_entity.type
_entity.pdbx_description
1 polymer ?
#
loop_
_entity_poly.entity_id
_entity_poly.type
_entity_poly.pdbx_seq_one_letter_code
_entity_poly.pdbx_strand_id
1 'polypeptide(L)' 'MPLLQWESLYSVGNEVLDGDHQGLFADLNELWRQIEQQAEAVDLLTALAQVQLSMEAHFTREEDVLRRLNYPLT' A
#
# COMPACT_ATOMS: atom_id res chain seq x y z
N MET A 1 -1.47 -18.21 3.41
CA MET A 1 -1.18 -17.82 2.01
C MET A 1 -1.27 -16.30 1.96
N PRO A 2 -0.51 -15.58 1.11
CA PRO A 2 -0.69 -14.13 1.03
C PRO A 2 -2.09 -13.84 0.45
N LEU A 3 -2.75 -12.81 0.99
CA LEU A 3 -4.02 -12.30 0.49
C LEU A 3 -3.86 -11.72 -0.93
N LEU A 4 -2.75 -11.02 -1.15
CA LEU A 4 -2.40 -10.33 -2.39
C LEU A 4 -1.03 -10.77 -2.87
N GLN A 5 -0.88 -10.93 -4.17
CA GLN A 5 0.42 -11.16 -4.81
C GLN A 5 0.64 -10.08 -5.85
N TRP A 6 1.85 -9.50 -5.85
CA TRP A 6 2.22 -8.52 -6.85
C TRP A 6 2.39 -9.21 -8.21
N GLU A 7 1.77 -8.63 -9.24
CA GLU A 7 1.86 -9.03 -10.63
C GLU A 7 2.21 -7.84 -11.49
N SER A 8 2.84 -8.08 -12.64
CA SER A 8 3.25 -7.01 -13.56
C SER A 8 2.09 -6.16 -14.07
N LEU A 9 0.84 -6.65 -13.98
CA LEU A 9 -0.35 -5.90 -14.40
C LEU A 9 -0.59 -4.65 -13.54
N TYR A 10 -0.15 -4.65 -12.28
CA TYR A 10 -0.34 -3.53 -11.36
C TYR A 10 0.70 -2.43 -11.52
N SER A 11 1.79 -2.70 -12.25
CA SER A 11 2.83 -1.70 -12.50
C SER A 11 2.28 -0.53 -13.31
N VAL A 12 2.58 0.68 -12.84
CA VAL A 12 2.30 1.93 -13.57
C VAL A 12 3.51 2.43 -14.35
N GLY A 13 4.58 1.64 -14.43
CA GLY A 13 5.81 1.97 -15.15
C GLY A 13 6.67 3.02 -14.45
N ASN A 14 6.39 3.33 -13.19
CA ASN A 14 7.21 4.21 -12.35
C ASN A 14 7.72 3.40 -11.15
N GLU A 15 9.02 3.10 -11.12
CA GLU A 15 9.63 2.24 -10.10
C GLU A 15 9.37 2.70 -8.67
N VAL A 16 9.27 4.01 -8.43
CA VAL A 16 9.00 4.55 -7.10
C VAL A 16 7.55 4.28 -6.69
N LEU A 17 6.60 4.51 -7.58
CA LEU A 17 5.18 4.27 -7.30
C LEU A 17 4.87 2.77 -7.20
N ASP A 18 5.48 1.96 -8.07
CA ASP A 18 5.39 0.50 -8.01
C ASP A 18 5.98 -0.04 -6.69
N GLY A 19 7.06 0.58 -6.19
CA GLY A 19 7.62 0.28 -4.89
C GLY A 19 6.66 0.59 -3.74
N ASP A 20 5.97 1.74 -3.80
CA ASP A 20 4.94 2.10 -2.82
C ASP A 20 3.77 1.09 -2.86
N HIS A 21 3.31 0.67 -4.05
CA HIS A 21 2.26 -0.35 -4.18
C HIS A 21 2.68 -1.70 -3.61
N GLN A 22 3.91 -2.17 -3.91
CA GLN A 22 4.45 -3.41 -3.35
C GLN A 22 4.55 -3.36 -1.83
N GLY A 23 4.93 -2.21 -1.27
CA GLY A 23 4.91 -1.95 0.17
C GLY A 23 3.51 -2.10 0.76
N LEU A 24 2.50 -1.47 0.14
CA LEU A 24 1.11 -1.59 0.56
C LEU A 24 0.61 -3.05 0.50
N PHE A 25 1.00 -3.82 -0.52
CA PHE A 25 0.68 -5.25 -0.61
C PHE A 25 1.32 -6.03 0.54
N ALA A 26 2.55 -5.72 0.91
CA ALA A 26 3.22 -6.35 2.05
C ALA A 26 2.48 -6.04 3.37
N ASP A 27 2.10 -4.79 3.61
CA ASP A 27 1.37 -4.37 4.81
C ASP A 27 -0.01 -5.05 4.91
N LEU A 28 -0.74 -5.13 3.79
CA LEU A 28 -2.04 -5.82 3.72
C LEU A 28 -1.91 -7.32 3.94
N ASN A 29 -0.86 -7.95 3.39
CA ASN A 29 -0.58 -9.35 3.61
C ASN A 29 -0.21 -9.65 5.07
N GLU A 30 0.51 -8.74 5.73
CA GLU A 30 0.85 -8.86 7.14
C GLU A 30 -0.41 -8.72 8.03
N LEU A 31 -1.26 -7.72 7.76
CA LEU A 31 -2.56 -7.60 8.42
C LEU A 31 -3.40 -8.87 8.23
N TRP A 32 -3.48 -9.38 7.01
CA TRP A 32 -4.19 -10.63 6.71
C TRP A 32 -3.64 -11.82 7.52
N ARG A 33 -2.31 -11.96 7.56
CA ARG A 33 -1.64 -13.01 8.35
C ARG A 33 -2.00 -12.92 9.83
N GLN A 34 -2.05 -11.72 10.39
CA GLN A 34 -2.45 -11.51 11.78
C GLN A 34 -3.92 -11.87 12.03
N ILE A 35 -4.81 -11.55 11.08
CA ILE A 35 -6.22 -11.96 11.13
C ILE A 35 -6.34 -13.49 11.10
N GLU A 36 -5.64 -14.17 10.18
CA GLU A 36 -5.64 -15.64 10.09
C GLU A 36 -5.14 -16.31 11.38
N GLN A 37 -4.21 -15.65 12.08
CA GLN A 37 -3.64 -16.13 13.34
C GLN A 37 -4.45 -15.74 14.58
N GLN A 38 -5.58 -15.05 14.41
CA GLN A 38 -6.40 -14.56 15.52
C GLN A 38 -5.58 -13.70 16.50
N ALA A 39 -4.73 -12.83 15.96
CA ALA A 39 -3.94 -11.90 16.76
C ALA A 39 -4.83 -11.02 17.65
N GLU A 40 -4.25 -10.50 18.72
CA GLU A 40 -4.95 -9.61 19.65
C GLU A 40 -5.39 -8.33 18.95
N ALA A 41 -6.48 -7.73 19.44
CA ALA A 41 -7.05 -6.53 18.83
C ALA A 41 -6.04 -5.37 18.74
N VAL A 42 -5.10 -5.27 19.69
CA VAL A 42 -4.05 -4.24 19.67
C VAL A 42 -3.09 -4.41 18.50
N ASP A 43 -2.69 -5.65 18.19
CA ASP A 43 -1.77 -5.94 17.09
C ASP A 43 -2.44 -5.66 15.74
N LEU A 44 -3.71 -6.08 15.60
CA LEU A 44 -4.52 -5.80 14.42
C LEU A 44 -4.70 -4.29 14.18
N LEU A 45 -4.91 -3.51 15.25
CA LEU A 45 -5.00 -2.05 15.15
C LEU A 45 -3.66 -1.43 14.74
N THR A 46 -2.54 -1.94 15.25
CA THR A 46 -1.20 -1.50 14.82
C THR A 46 -0.95 -1.80 13.35
N ALA A 47 -1.26 -3.01 12.89
CA ALA A 47 -1.11 -3.38 11.48
C ALA A 47 -2.03 -2.54 10.57
N LEU A 48 -3.27 -2.29 10.98
CA LEU A 48 -4.19 -1.42 10.24
C LEU A 48 -3.69 0.02 10.17
N ALA A 49 -3.14 0.56 11.26
CA ALA A 49 -2.54 1.90 11.28
C ALA A 49 -1.34 1.98 10.33
N GLN A 50 -0.53 0.93 10.22
CA GLN A 50 0.57 0.85 9.26
C GLN A 50 0.05 0.89 7.82
N VAL A 51 -0.97 0.10 7.49
CA VAL A 51 -1.61 0.14 6.16
C VAL A 51 -2.13 1.55 5.83
N GLN A 52 -2.79 2.20 6.77
CA GLN A 52 -3.28 3.58 6.59
C GLN A 52 -2.13 4.54 6.30
N LEU A 53 -1.06 4.50 7.10
CA LEU A 53 0.10 5.38 6.94
C LEU A 53 0.78 5.19 5.57
N SER A 54 0.98 3.93 5.15
CA SER A 54 1.55 3.60 3.85
C SER A 54 0.67 4.10 2.70
N MET A 55 -0.65 3.98 2.82
CA MET A 55 -1.60 4.45 1.80
C MET A 55 -1.65 5.98 1.70
N GLU A 56 -1.65 6.70 2.83
CA GLU A 56 -1.57 8.17 2.84
C GLU A 56 -0.27 8.69 2.21
N ALA A 57 0.86 8.05 2.54
CA ALA A 57 2.16 8.40 1.96
C ALA A 57 2.21 8.16 0.45
N HIS A 58 1.64 7.03 0.01
CA HIS A 58 1.53 6.68 -1.40
C HIS A 58 0.71 7.71 -2.19
N PHE A 59 -0.52 8.02 -1.75
CA PHE A 59 -1.37 9.00 -2.42
C PHE A 59 -0.73 10.39 -2.46
N THR A 60 -0.12 10.82 -1.35
CA THR A 60 0.59 12.11 -1.30
C THR A 60 1.69 12.17 -2.37
N ARG A 61 2.43 11.07 -2.57
CA ARG A 61 3.49 10.99 -3.58
C ARG A 61 2.93 10.99 -4.99
N GLU A 62 1.89 10.19 -5.26
CA GLU A 62 1.22 10.16 -6.56
C GLU A 62 0.68 11.54 -6.94
N GLU A 63 -0.05 12.19 -6.04
CA GLU A 63 -0.59 13.53 -6.25
C GLU A 63 0.50 14.57 -6.52
N ASP A 64 1.65 14.51 -5.82
CA ASP A 64 2.78 15.40 -6.06
C ASP A 64 3.41 15.15 -7.45
N VAL A 65 3.58 13.89 -7.85
CA VAL A 65 4.05 13.52 -9.19
C VAL A 65 3.10 14.04 -10.27
N LEU A 66 1.80 13.77 -10.13
CA LEU A 66 0.79 14.17 -11.09
C LEU A 66 0.70 15.71 -11.21
N ARG A 67 0.73 16.44 -10.08
CA ARG A 67 0.76 17.92 -10.07
C ARG A 67 1.99 18.48 -10.77
N ARG A 68 3.18 17.92 -10.52
CA ARG A 68 4.44 18.37 -11.17
C ARG A 68 4.44 18.16 -12.68
N LEU A 69 3.72 17.14 -13.16
CA LEU A 69 3.57 16.84 -14.58
C LEU A 69 2.43 17.62 -15.24
N ASN A 70 1.68 18.45 -14.51
CA ASN A 70 0.44 19.08 -14.95
C ASN A 70 -0.55 18.06 -15.54
N TYR A 71 -0.64 16.89 -14.89
CA TYR A 71 -1.55 15.85 -15.35
C TYR A 71 -3.01 16.34 -15.27
N PRO A 72 -3.86 16.08 -16.27
CA PRO A 72 -5.23 16.56 -16.25
C PRO A 72 -6.01 16.00 -15.05
N LEU A 73 -6.84 16.86 -14.40
CA LEU A 73 -7.72 16.51 -13.27
C LEU A 73 -7.02 16.22 -11.93
N THR A 74 -5.87 16.85 -11.64
CA THR A 74 -5.33 16.97 -10.28
C THR A 74 -5.78 18.24 -9.58
#